data_AF-A0A550HAC1-F1
#
_entry.id   AF-A0A550HAC1-F1
#
_cell.length_a   1.000
_cell.length_b   1.000
_cell.length_c   1.000
_cell.angle_alpha   90.00
_cell.angle_beta   90.00
_cell.angle_gamma   90.00
#
_symmetry.space_group_name_H-M   'P 1'
#
loop_
_entity.id
_entity.type
_entity.pdbx_description
1 polymer ?
#
loop_
_entity_poly.entity_id
_entity_poly.type
_entity_poly.pdbx_seq_one_letter_code
_entity_poly.pdbx_strand_id
1 'polypeptide(L)'
;MEQAAFILKLTEEVKGLDSYLENDDYTNALADAERETGWSLPQTSDFRIYWLKARAKRHIFFYLMTESAHKFKYKQINLQQRFEHYREIIKEMDEAFIAAQEANPQEFANVAAYMMFGTKIDAGFQYVPQTGEDSTYTADNEVIFTPSEND
;
A
#
# COMPACT_ATOMS: atom_id res chain seq x y z
N MET A 1 -9.41 11.52 -15.15
CA MET A 1 -8.79 10.41 -15.89
C MET A 1 -9.59 9.16 -15.62
N GLU A 2 -10.06 8.51 -16.69
CA GLU A 2 -10.82 7.25 -16.61
C GLU A 2 -9.89 6.06 -16.34
N GLN A 3 -10.44 5.00 -15.74
CA GLN A 3 -9.69 3.79 -15.37
C GLN A 3 -8.96 3.14 -16.55
N ALA A 4 -9.64 2.95 -17.68
CA ALA A 4 -9.03 2.34 -18.86
C ALA A 4 -7.86 3.18 -19.42
N ALA A 5 -8.00 4.51 -19.41
CA ALA A 5 -6.93 5.41 -19.85
C ALA A 5 -5.75 5.44 -18.87
N PHE A 6 -6.02 5.26 -17.58
CA PHE A 6 -4.99 5.16 -16.55
C PHE A 6 -4.17 3.88 -16.72
N ILE A 7 -4.84 2.73 -16.86
CA ILE A 7 -4.17 1.43 -17.06
C ILE A 7 -3.32 1.48 -18.33
N LEU A 8 -3.84 2.00 -19.44
CA LEU A 8 -3.08 2.13 -20.69
C LEU A 8 -1.77 2.91 -20.48
N LYS A 9 -1.83 4.08 -19.81
CA LYS A 9 -0.65 4.89 -19.50
C LYS A 9 0.31 4.16 -18.57
N LEU A 10 -0.21 3.44 -17.58
CA LEU A 10 0.60 2.65 -16.65
C LEU A 10 1.35 1.54 -17.41
N THR A 11 0.69 0.82 -18.29
CA THR A 11 1.31 -0.19 -19.16
C THR A 11 2.34 0.41 -20.10
N GLU A 12 2.07 1.59 -20.68
CA GLU A 12 3.04 2.30 -21.53
C GLU A 12 4.29 2.75 -20.78
N GLU A 13 4.14 3.24 -19.55
CA GLU A 13 5.26 3.71 -18.73
C GLU A 13 6.10 2.55 -18.13
N VAL A 14 5.49 1.37 -17.98
CA VAL A 14 6.12 0.15 -17.45
C VAL A 14 6.57 -0.79 -18.59
N LYS A 15 6.38 -0.39 -19.86
CA LYS A 15 6.69 -1.22 -21.04
C LYS A 15 8.10 -1.78 -20.97
N GLY A 16 8.19 -3.11 -21.04
CA GLY A 16 9.46 -3.82 -21.17
C GLY A 16 10.12 -4.24 -19.85
N LEU A 17 9.43 -4.10 -18.70
CA LEU A 17 9.98 -4.57 -17.42
C LEU A 17 9.97 -6.09 -17.27
N ASP A 18 8.93 -6.81 -17.74
CA ASP A 18 8.97 -8.27 -17.90
C ASP A 18 7.79 -8.77 -18.76
N SER A 19 7.95 -9.93 -19.41
CA SER A 19 6.87 -10.72 -20.04
C SER A 19 5.87 -11.31 -19.03
N TYR A 20 6.21 -11.25 -17.74
CA TYR A 20 5.43 -11.77 -16.64
C TYR A 20 4.14 -10.97 -16.34
N LEU A 21 4.12 -9.67 -16.65
CA LEU A 21 2.99 -8.81 -16.29
C LEU A 21 1.85 -8.94 -17.30
N GLU A 22 0.67 -9.32 -16.80
CA GLU A 22 -0.58 -9.38 -17.56
C GLU A 22 -1.48 -8.18 -17.24
N ASN A 23 -2.51 -7.94 -18.04
CA ASN A 23 -3.45 -6.82 -17.82
C ASN A 23 -4.10 -6.86 -16.42
N ASP A 24 -4.32 -8.05 -15.88
CA ASP A 24 -4.90 -8.23 -14.55
C ASP A 24 -3.97 -7.71 -13.45
N ASP A 25 -2.64 -7.82 -13.60
CA ASP A 25 -1.67 -7.29 -12.64
C ASP A 25 -1.75 -5.77 -12.54
N TYR A 26 -1.92 -5.07 -13.67
CA TYR A 26 -2.09 -3.61 -13.68
C TYR A 26 -3.40 -3.20 -13.02
N THR A 27 -4.46 -4.01 -13.17
CA THR A 27 -5.77 -3.76 -12.55
C THR A 27 -5.70 -3.98 -11.04
N ASN A 28 -5.03 -5.05 -10.60
CA ASN A 28 -4.82 -5.36 -9.18
C ASN A 28 -3.94 -4.30 -8.51
N ALA A 29 -2.85 -3.89 -9.16
CA ALA A 29 -1.97 -2.85 -8.65
C ALA A 29 -2.68 -1.49 -8.51
N LEU A 30 -3.60 -1.17 -9.43
CA LEU A 30 -4.47 0.00 -9.29
C LEU A 30 -5.41 -0.16 -8.09
N ALA A 31 -6.09 -1.29 -7.95
CA ALA A 31 -7.00 -1.53 -6.82
C ALA A 31 -6.28 -1.51 -5.46
N ASP A 32 -5.02 -1.97 -5.39
CA ASP A 32 -4.16 -1.84 -4.21
C ASP A 32 -3.82 -0.36 -3.93
N ALA A 33 -3.48 0.41 -4.97
CA ALA A 33 -3.19 1.84 -4.85
C ALA A 33 -4.41 2.66 -4.42
N GLU A 34 -5.61 2.35 -4.93
CA GLU A 34 -6.86 3.01 -4.54
C GLU A 34 -7.19 2.71 -3.07
N ARG A 35 -6.96 1.49 -2.59
CA ARG A 35 -7.12 1.13 -1.17
C ARG A 35 -6.14 1.84 -0.26
N GLU A 36 -4.88 1.91 -0.67
CA GLU A 36 -3.82 2.55 0.13
C GLU A 36 -4.00 4.08 0.24
N THR A 37 -4.39 4.72 -0.86
CA THR A 37 -4.54 6.17 -0.92
C THR A 37 -5.94 6.65 -0.53
N GLY A 38 -6.94 5.76 -0.53
CA GLY A 38 -8.35 6.11 -0.36
C GLY A 38 -8.93 6.92 -1.52
N TRP A 39 -8.22 7.04 -2.65
CA TRP A 39 -8.69 7.72 -3.84
C TRP A 39 -9.13 6.70 -4.88
N SER A 40 -10.29 6.93 -5.49
CA SER A 40 -10.83 6.06 -6.55
C SER A 40 -10.90 6.78 -7.88
N LEU A 41 -10.67 6.11 -8.99
CA LEU A 41 -10.96 6.65 -10.31
C LEU A 41 -12.48 6.76 -10.54
N PRO A 42 -12.96 7.74 -11.35
CA PRO A 42 -12.18 8.75 -12.06
C PRO A 42 -11.70 9.90 -11.14
N GLN A 43 -10.45 10.32 -11.32
CA GLN A 43 -9.85 11.48 -10.60
C GLN A 43 -9.55 12.65 -11.54
N THR A 44 -9.73 13.87 -11.08
CA THR A 44 -9.46 15.11 -11.83
C THR A 44 -8.27 15.91 -11.29
N SER A 45 -7.86 15.68 -10.04
CA SER A 45 -6.68 16.33 -9.45
C SER A 45 -5.40 15.73 -10.02
N ASP A 46 -4.56 16.55 -10.63
CA ASP A 46 -3.26 16.13 -11.17
C ASP A 46 -2.36 15.53 -10.09
N PHE A 47 -2.41 16.05 -8.86
CA PHE A 47 -1.67 15.53 -7.72
C PHE A 47 -2.10 14.09 -7.40
N ARG A 48 -3.41 13.86 -7.29
CA ARG A 48 -3.95 12.53 -6.97
C ARG A 48 -3.69 11.56 -8.10
N ILE A 49 -3.85 11.98 -9.36
CA ILE A 49 -3.54 11.14 -10.53
C ILE A 49 -2.06 10.73 -10.52
N TYR A 50 -1.15 11.68 -10.24
CA TYR A 50 0.28 11.41 -10.16
C TYR A 50 0.59 10.38 -9.09
N TRP A 51 0.10 10.60 -7.87
CA TRP A 51 0.41 9.71 -6.73
C TRP A 51 -0.29 8.36 -6.82
N LEU A 52 -1.52 8.29 -7.33
CA LEU A 52 -2.19 7.02 -7.63
C LEU A 52 -1.34 6.20 -8.60
N LYS A 53 -0.75 6.84 -9.61
CA LYS A 53 0.15 6.19 -10.56
C LYS A 53 1.45 5.74 -9.92
N ALA A 54 2.05 6.57 -9.08
CA ALA A 54 3.25 6.21 -8.33
C ALA A 54 3.00 5.01 -7.42
N ARG A 55 1.88 4.99 -6.68
CA ARG A 55 1.51 3.85 -5.82
C ARG A 55 1.21 2.58 -6.63
N ALA A 56 0.51 2.69 -7.75
CA ALA A 56 0.27 1.56 -8.64
C ALA A 56 1.59 0.97 -9.17
N LYS A 57 2.56 1.81 -9.58
CA LYS A 57 3.90 1.34 -9.98
C LYS A 57 4.65 0.65 -8.86
N ARG A 58 4.54 1.16 -7.62
CA ARG A 58 5.15 0.52 -6.45
C ARG A 58 4.65 -0.91 -6.27
N HIS A 59 3.34 -1.16 -6.43
CA HIS A 59 2.78 -2.51 -6.36
C HIS A 59 3.24 -3.41 -7.52
N ILE A 60 3.39 -2.86 -8.72
CA ILE A 60 3.98 -3.60 -9.86
C ILE A 60 5.43 -4.02 -9.56
N PHE A 61 6.26 -3.11 -9.04
CA PHE A 61 7.64 -3.45 -8.66
C PHE A 61 7.67 -4.48 -7.53
N PHE A 62 6.70 -4.44 -6.61
CA PHE A 62 6.55 -5.46 -5.59
C PHE A 62 6.26 -6.83 -6.20
N TYR A 63 5.36 -6.93 -7.19
CA TYR A 63 5.09 -8.19 -7.89
C TYR A 63 6.36 -8.74 -8.56
N LEU A 64 7.13 -7.90 -9.28
CA LEU A 64 8.42 -8.29 -9.88
C LEU A 64 9.47 -8.73 -8.84
N MET A 65 9.50 -8.06 -7.69
CA MET A 65 10.38 -8.42 -6.58
C MET A 65 10.02 -9.79 -6.01
N THR A 66 8.74 -10.06 -5.76
CA THR A 66 8.27 -11.36 -5.25
C THR A 66 8.54 -12.50 -6.23
N GLU A 67 8.40 -12.24 -7.53
CA GLU A 67 8.72 -13.19 -8.58
C GLU A 67 10.23 -13.51 -8.60
N SER A 68 11.06 -12.47 -8.51
CA SER A 68 12.52 -12.60 -8.41
C SER A 68 12.94 -13.38 -7.15
N ALA A 69 12.24 -13.18 -6.02
CA ALA A 69 12.46 -13.92 -4.79
C ALA A 69 12.10 -15.40 -4.94
N HIS A 70 11.00 -15.73 -5.64
CA HIS A 70 10.63 -17.13 -5.90
C HIS A 70 11.63 -17.84 -6.83
N LYS A 71 12.19 -17.12 -7.81
CA LYS A 71 13.24 -17.62 -8.71
C LYS A 71 14.61 -17.73 -8.02
N PHE A 72 14.77 -17.22 -6.79
CA PHE A 72 16.01 -17.26 -6.02
C PHE A 72 16.35 -18.69 -5.59
N LYS A 73 16.86 -19.49 -6.53
CA LYS A 73 17.55 -20.76 -6.25
C LYS A 73 19.05 -20.49 -6.11
N TYR A 74 19.60 -21.04 -5.03
CA TYR A 74 21.00 -21.03 -4.58
C TYR A 74 22.04 -20.69 -5.68
N LYS A 75 22.81 -19.58 -5.49
CA LYS A 75 23.99 -19.11 -6.24
C LYS A 75 23.81 -18.23 -7.50
N GLN A 76 22.63 -17.66 -7.77
CA GLN A 76 22.51 -16.68 -8.87
C GLN A 76 22.72 -15.22 -8.39
N ILE A 77 23.96 -14.73 -8.46
CA ILE A 77 24.37 -13.36 -8.07
C ILE A 77 23.53 -12.28 -8.79
N ASN A 78 23.23 -12.47 -10.08
CA ASN A 78 22.43 -11.52 -10.88
C ASN A 78 21.00 -11.36 -10.34
N LEU A 79 20.40 -12.45 -9.84
CA LEU A 79 19.03 -12.40 -9.33
C LEU A 79 18.95 -11.67 -7.99
N GLN A 80 20.00 -11.78 -7.17
CA GLN A 80 20.12 -11.03 -5.93
C GLN A 80 20.17 -9.52 -6.19
N GLN A 81 20.98 -9.09 -7.16
CA GLN A 81 21.09 -7.68 -7.54
C GLN A 81 19.76 -7.11 -8.04
N ARG A 82 18.97 -7.89 -8.80
CA ARG A 82 17.63 -7.47 -9.23
C ARG A 82 16.67 -7.33 -8.07
N PHE A 83 16.67 -8.30 -7.16
CA PHE A 83 15.84 -8.24 -5.96
C PHE A 83 16.20 -7.03 -5.08
N GLU A 84 17.48 -6.81 -4.83
CA GLU A 84 17.98 -5.65 -4.07
C GLU A 84 17.60 -4.34 -4.77
N HIS A 85 17.74 -4.26 -6.10
CA HIS A 85 17.35 -3.09 -6.87
C HIS A 85 15.85 -2.76 -6.78
N TYR A 86 14.97 -3.76 -6.95
CA TYR A 86 13.52 -3.53 -6.79
C TYR A 86 13.17 -3.11 -5.37
N ARG A 87 13.84 -3.67 -4.36
CA ARG A 87 13.65 -3.28 -2.96
C ARG A 87 14.06 -1.83 -2.70
N GLU A 88 15.17 -1.38 -3.28
CA GLU A 88 15.63 0.01 -3.19
C GLU A 88 14.63 0.97 -3.85
N ILE A 89 14.18 0.65 -5.06
CA ILE A 89 13.14 1.45 -5.76
C ILE A 89 11.89 1.58 -4.90
N ILE A 90 11.37 0.47 -4.36
CA ILE A 90 10.16 0.50 -3.53
C ILE A 90 10.38 1.38 -2.29
N LYS A 91 11.54 1.29 -1.65
CA LYS A 91 11.88 2.10 -0.47
C LYS A 91 11.89 3.58 -0.81
N GLU A 92 12.54 3.98 -1.91
CA GLU A 92 12.57 5.37 -2.36
C GLU A 92 11.16 5.90 -2.69
N MET A 93 10.30 5.06 -3.29
CA MET A 93 8.91 5.43 -3.60
C MET A 93 8.06 5.60 -2.33
N ASP A 94 8.28 4.76 -1.31
CA ASP A 94 7.60 4.87 -0.02
C ASP A 94 8.06 6.13 0.74
N GLU A 95 9.36 6.43 0.76
CA GLU A 95 9.92 7.66 1.35
C GLU A 95 9.39 8.92 0.66
N ALA A 96 9.35 8.93 -0.68
CA ALA A 96 8.80 10.04 -1.45
C ALA A 96 7.31 10.26 -1.16
N PHE A 97 6.55 9.18 -0.96
CA PHE A 97 5.13 9.27 -0.62
C PHE A 97 4.91 9.85 0.78
N ILE A 98 5.69 9.40 1.77
CA ILE A 98 5.66 9.96 3.13
C ILE A 98 5.97 11.46 3.09
N ALA A 99 7.03 11.86 2.39
CA ALA A 99 7.39 13.27 2.23
C ALA A 99 6.26 14.09 1.57
N ALA A 100 5.54 13.51 0.62
CA ALA A 100 4.41 14.16 -0.04
C ALA A 100 3.18 14.30 0.87
N GLN A 101 2.93 13.32 1.74
CA GLN A 101 1.90 13.40 2.77
C GLN A 101 2.20 14.50 3.78
N GLU A 102 3.46 14.61 4.22
CA GLU A 102 3.90 15.67 5.14
C GLU A 102 3.83 17.06 4.50
N ALA A 103 4.18 17.18 3.21
CA ALA A 103 4.19 18.45 2.49
C ALA A 103 2.79 18.92 2.07
N ASN A 104 1.84 18.00 1.83
CA ASN A 104 0.51 18.32 1.31
C ASN A 104 -0.62 17.65 2.11
N PRO A 105 -0.69 17.83 3.45
CA PRO A 105 -1.67 17.16 4.29
C PRO A 105 -3.13 17.44 3.87
N GLN A 106 -3.39 18.59 3.25
CA GLN A 106 -4.70 18.98 2.72
C GLN A 106 -5.23 18.03 1.62
N GLU A 107 -4.34 17.44 0.81
CA GLU A 107 -4.75 16.51 -0.26
C GLU A 107 -5.18 15.15 0.31
N PHE A 108 -4.76 14.87 1.54
CA PHE A 108 -4.95 13.63 2.27
C PHE A 108 -5.99 13.73 3.39
N ALA A 109 -6.48 14.94 3.70
CA ALA A 109 -7.37 15.22 4.83
C ALA A 109 -8.74 14.49 4.79
N ASN A 110 -9.20 14.07 3.60
CA ASN A 110 -10.45 13.31 3.43
C ASN A 110 -10.23 11.79 3.37
N VAL A 111 -8.99 11.34 3.49
CA VAL A 111 -8.69 9.91 3.59
C VAL A 111 -8.67 9.60 5.07
N ALA A 112 -9.64 8.81 5.53
CA ALA A 112 -9.73 8.49 6.94
C ALA A 112 -8.42 7.82 7.40
N ALA A 113 -7.84 8.31 8.50
CA ALA A 113 -6.52 7.89 8.98
C ALA A 113 -6.38 6.36 9.15
N TYR A 114 -7.49 5.65 9.35
CA TYR A 114 -7.54 4.19 9.44
C TYR A 114 -7.30 3.44 8.11
N MET A 115 -7.39 4.11 6.96
CA MET A 115 -7.08 3.53 5.64
C MET A 115 -5.61 3.71 5.27
N MET A 116 -4.94 4.76 5.78
CA MET A 116 -3.54 5.06 5.49
C MET A 116 -2.55 4.20 6.28
N PHE A 117 -2.95 3.78 7.48
CA PHE A 117 -2.21 2.80 8.25
C PHE A 117 -2.93 1.47 8.07
N GLY A 118 -2.33 0.56 7.30
CA GLY A 118 -2.84 -0.80 7.15
C GLY A 118 -3.24 -1.34 8.52
N THR A 119 -4.46 -1.88 8.62
CA THR A 119 -5.14 -2.25 9.86
C THR A 119 -4.14 -2.79 10.87
N LYS A 120 -3.74 -1.97 11.85
CA LYS A 120 -3.05 -2.48 13.02
C LYS A 120 -4.09 -3.27 13.78
N ILE A 121 -4.17 -4.57 13.51
CA ILE A 121 -4.82 -5.50 14.41
C ILE A 121 -3.89 -5.55 15.61
N ASP A 122 -4.04 -4.60 16.53
CA ASP A 122 -3.66 -4.85 17.91
C ASP A 122 -4.55 -6.00 18.34
N ALA A 123 -4.01 -7.21 18.30
CA ALA A 123 -4.57 -8.28 19.08
C ALA A 123 -4.50 -7.77 20.52
N GLY A 124 -5.66 -7.39 21.06
CA GLY A 124 -5.84 -6.58 22.28
C GLY A 124 -5.38 -7.25 23.57
N PHE A 125 -4.22 -7.91 23.54
CA PHE A 125 -3.57 -8.50 24.68
C PHE A 125 -2.86 -7.38 25.44
N GLN A 126 -3.52 -6.91 26.49
CA GLN A 126 -2.90 -6.02 27.45
C GLN A 126 -2.44 -6.86 28.64
N TYR A 127 -1.14 -6.84 28.88
CA TYR A 127 -0.55 -7.45 30.07
C TYR A 127 -0.16 -6.35 31.06
N VAL A 128 -0.40 -6.60 32.34
CA VAL A 128 0.06 -5.71 33.40
C VAL A 128 1.60 -5.67 33.38
N PRO A 129 2.25 -4.51 33.18
CA PRO A 129 3.69 -4.42 32.88
C PRO A 129 4.64 -5.02 33.94
N GLN A 130 4.17 -5.22 35.17
CA GLN A 130 4.97 -5.70 36.29
C GLN A 130 4.73 -7.17 36.65
N THR A 131 3.56 -7.72 36.34
CA THR A 131 3.17 -9.09 36.73
C THR A 131 3.00 -10.01 35.53
N GLY A 132 2.84 -9.48 34.32
CA GLY A 132 2.53 -10.27 33.13
C GLY A 132 1.13 -10.88 33.17
N GLU A 133 0.27 -10.40 34.08
CA GLU A 133 -1.11 -10.85 34.21
C GLU A 133 -1.93 -10.31 33.03
N ASP A 134 -2.71 -11.19 32.42
CA ASP A 134 -3.59 -10.85 31.29
C ASP A 134 -4.78 -10.01 31.78
N SER A 135 -4.83 -8.74 31.39
CA SER A 135 -5.90 -7.80 31.72
C SER A 135 -6.86 -7.54 30.57
N THR A 136 -6.82 -8.38 29.53
CA THR A 136 -7.58 -8.20 28.27
C THR A 136 -9.09 -8.06 28.46
N TYR A 137 -9.67 -8.63 29.52
CA TYR A 137 -11.12 -8.68 29.75
C TYR A 137 -11.60 -7.88 30.98
N THR A 138 -10.87 -6.84 31.38
CA THR A 138 -11.33 -5.95 32.46
C THR A 138 -12.41 -5.00 31.95
N ALA A 139 -13.40 -4.67 32.80
CA ALA A 139 -14.60 -3.91 32.42
C ALA A 139 -14.30 -2.51 31.84
N ASP A 140 -13.12 -1.94 32.12
CA ASP A 140 -12.67 -0.67 31.55
C ASP A 140 -12.18 -0.78 30.09
N ASN A 141 -11.99 -2.01 29.59
CA ASN A 141 -11.46 -2.35 28.25
C ASN A 141 -12.47 -3.06 27.34
N GLU A 142 -13.74 -3.20 27.76
CA GLU A 142 -14.79 -3.69 26.86
C GLU A 142 -15.13 -2.63 25.80
N VAL A 143 -14.75 -2.90 24.55
CA VAL A 143 -15.21 -2.10 23.41
C VAL A 143 -16.67 -2.46 23.14
N ILE A 144 -17.58 -1.69 23.74
CA ILE A 144 -19.03 -1.84 23.52
C ILE A 144 -19.36 -1.35 22.09
N PHE A 145 -19.45 -2.27 21.14
CA PHE A 145 -20.06 -2.01 19.83
C PHE A 145 -21.58 -2.21 19.96
N THR A 146 -22.29 -1.15 20.35
CA THR A 146 -23.74 -1.07 20.12
C THR A 146 -24.05 0.26 19.41
N PRO A 147 -24.80 0.25 18.30
CA PRO A 147 -25.27 1.49 17.69
C PRO A 147 -26.24 2.18 18.65
N SER A 148 -25.98 3.43 19.06
CA SER A 148 -26.97 4.25 19.78
C SER A 148 -27.72 5.13 18.77
N GLU A 149 -29.05 5.06 18.78
CA GLU A 149 -29.96 5.72 17.83
C GLU A 149 -30.04 7.28 17.92
N ASN A 150 -28.98 7.97 18.34
CA ASN A 150 -29.02 9.43 18.54
C ASN A 150 -28.03 10.26 17.71
N ASP A 151 -27.50 9.74 16.60
CA ASP A 151 -26.85 10.55 15.55
C ASP A 151 -27.72 10.67 14.29
#